data_AF-A0A5E6Q982-F1
#
_entry.id   AF-A0A5E6Q982-F1
#
_cell.length_a   1.000
_cell.length_b   1.000
_cell.length_c   1.000
_cell.angle_alpha   90.00
_cell.angle_beta   90.00
_cell.angle_gamma   90.00
#
_symmetry.space_group_name_H-M   'P 1'
#
loop_
_entity.id
_entity.type
_entity.pdbx_description
1 polymer ?
#
loop_
_entity_poly.entity_id
_entity_poly.type
_entity_poly.pdbx_seq_one_letter_code
_entity_poly.pdbx_strand_id
1 'polypeptide(L)'
;MPRRPTVFFKTLTALAALVLVAGCSSLSPYSHITKLNLTLTASDQVNPDLNGRPSPIVVRLIELKHPVAFENADFFSLYDRARETLAPDMVASEELELRPGETVELKLSVAQGSRYVGVLAAYRDLSDTQWRYTLQVPALSATDAELTLGENGLRNTHATLAKAAD
;
A
#
# COMPACT_ATOMS: atom_id res chain seq x y z
N MET A 1 -2.33 34.48 67.51
CA MET A 1 -2.30 33.22 66.73
C MET A 1 -2.86 33.50 65.33
N PRO A 2 -2.05 33.52 64.26
CA PRO A 2 -2.54 33.86 62.92
C PRO A 2 -3.10 32.62 62.20
N ARG A 3 -4.31 32.72 61.64
CA ARG A 3 -4.93 31.66 60.82
C ARG A 3 -4.71 31.95 59.32
N ARG A 4 -3.81 31.13 58.75
CA ARG A 4 -3.65 30.60 57.38
C ARG A 4 -4.09 31.43 56.15
N PRO A 5 -3.20 31.61 55.14
CA PRO A 5 -3.53 32.26 53.88
C PRO A 5 -4.27 31.29 52.94
N THR A 6 -5.53 31.57 52.63
CA THR A 6 -6.37 30.83 51.67
C THR A 6 -5.98 31.02 50.20
N VAL A 7 -5.03 31.92 49.91
CA VAL A 7 -4.55 32.24 48.55
C VAL A 7 -3.66 31.12 47.99
N PHE A 8 -2.92 30.43 48.85
CA PHE A 8 -1.97 29.38 48.44
C PHE A 8 -2.65 28.14 47.85
N PHE A 9 -3.89 27.87 48.26
CA PHE A 9 -4.68 26.74 47.77
C PHE A 9 -5.28 26.96 46.37
N LYS A 10 -5.52 28.24 45.98
CA LYS A 10 -6.10 28.58 44.66
C LYS A 10 -5.06 28.62 43.54
N THR A 11 -3.81 28.95 43.86
CA THR A 11 -2.71 28.95 42.88
C THR A 11 -2.24 27.53 42.57
N LEU A 12 -2.33 26.61 43.54
CA LEU A 12 -1.92 25.21 43.38
C LEU A 12 -2.83 24.42 42.43
N THR A 13 -4.13 24.72 42.41
CA THR A 13 -5.09 24.08 41.50
C THR A 13 -4.98 24.56 40.05
N ALA A 14 -4.60 25.83 39.83
CA ALA A 14 -4.39 26.35 38.48
C ALA A 14 -3.15 25.75 37.80
N LEU A 15 -2.09 25.44 38.57
CA LEU A 15 -0.87 24.83 38.04
C LEU A 15 -1.06 23.34 37.69
N ALA A 16 -1.88 22.61 38.44
CA ALA A 16 -2.18 21.21 38.17
C ALA A 16 -3.00 21.00 36.88
N ALA A 17 -3.87 21.96 36.53
CA ALA A 17 -4.66 21.90 35.29
C ALA A 17 -3.80 22.11 34.02
N LEU A 18 -2.70 22.86 34.11
CA LEU A 18 -1.82 23.13 32.96
C LEU A 18 -0.94 21.90 32.59
N VAL A 19 -0.63 21.04 33.56
CA VAL A 19 0.17 19.81 33.34
C VAL A 19 -0.64 18.74 32.61
N LEU A 20 -1.96 18.72 32.76
CA LEU A 20 -2.83 17.71 32.13
C LEU A 20 -3.04 17.89 30.62
N VAL A 21 -2.68 19.04 30.03
CA VAL A 21 -2.86 19.30 28.59
C VAL A 21 -1.59 18.99 27.76
N ALA A 22 -0.44 18.76 28.41
CA ALA A 22 0.82 18.48 27.72
C ALA A 22 1.02 16.98 27.35
N GLY A 23 0.03 16.12 27.60
CA GLY A 23 0.18 14.66 27.48
C GLY A 23 -0.07 14.04 26.09
N CYS A 24 -0.55 14.80 25.10
CA CYS A 24 -1.01 14.21 23.83
C CYS A 24 0.05 14.12 22.72
N SER A 25 1.29 14.55 22.95
CA SER A 25 2.30 14.64 21.88
C SER A 25 3.23 13.42 21.74
N SER A 26 3.04 12.36 22.54
CA SER A 26 3.97 11.20 22.56
C SER A 26 3.47 9.97 21.80
N LEU A 27 2.70 10.15 20.71
CA LEU A 27 2.51 9.08 19.73
C LEU A 27 3.80 9.00 18.89
N SER A 28 4.58 7.95 19.12
CA SER A 28 5.89 7.71 18.49
C SER A 28 5.85 7.96 16.97
N PRO A 29 6.68 8.86 16.42
CA PRO A 29 6.75 9.09 14.98
C PRO A 29 7.45 7.96 14.21
N TYR A 30 8.02 6.97 14.91
CA TYR A 30 8.76 5.87 14.31
C TYR A 30 7.93 4.59 14.36
N SER A 31 7.41 4.17 13.21
CA SER A 31 6.82 2.84 13.08
C SER A 31 7.96 1.83 13.01
N HIS A 32 8.01 0.88 13.94
CA HIS A 32 8.99 -0.21 13.89
C HIS A 32 8.60 -1.28 12.84
N ILE A 33 7.52 -1.04 12.10
CA ILE A 33 6.94 -1.95 11.11
C ILE A 33 6.94 -1.24 9.77
N THR A 34 7.40 -1.93 8.73
CA THR A 34 7.24 -1.49 7.34
C THR A 34 5.79 -1.74 6.92
N LYS A 35 5.07 -0.68 6.55
CA LYS A 35 3.64 -0.77 6.18
C LYS A 35 3.40 -0.30 4.75
N LEU A 36 2.48 -0.95 4.07
CA LEU A 36 1.95 -0.52 2.79
C LEU A 36 0.42 -0.41 2.90
N ASN A 37 -0.11 0.80 2.78
CA ASN A 37 -1.53 1.03 2.57
C ASN A 37 -1.75 1.10 1.05
N LEU A 38 -2.36 0.07 0.49
CA LEU A 38 -2.56 -0.07 -0.95
C LEU A 38 -4.05 0.01 -1.28
N THR A 39 -4.42 0.97 -2.11
CA THR A 39 -5.75 1.04 -2.71
C THR A 39 -5.69 0.50 -4.14
N LEU A 40 -6.48 -0.53 -4.42
CA LEU A 40 -6.65 -1.11 -5.76
C LEU A 40 -8.05 -0.79 -6.26
N THR A 41 -8.15 -0.16 -7.42
CA THR A 41 -9.43 0.17 -8.06
C THR A 41 -9.51 -0.52 -9.42
N ALA A 42 -10.44 -1.43 -9.59
CA ALA A 42 -10.80 -1.99 -10.89
C ALA A 42 -11.75 -1.03 -11.60
N SER A 43 -11.39 -0.58 -12.81
CA SER A 43 -12.28 0.28 -13.58
C SER A 43 -13.53 -0.47 -14.03
N ASP A 44 -14.59 0.26 -14.38
CA ASP A 44 -15.81 -0.35 -14.93
C ASP A 44 -15.56 -1.07 -16.27
N GLN A 45 -14.43 -0.80 -16.94
CA GLN A 45 -14.03 -1.40 -18.21
C GLN A 45 -12.84 -2.36 -18.07
N VAL A 46 -12.53 -2.80 -16.85
CA VAL A 46 -11.38 -3.68 -16.62
C VAL A 46 -11.55 -5.02 -17.33
N ASN A 47 -10.43 -5.53 -17.84
CA ASN A 47 -10.28 -6.90 -18.36
C ASN A 47 -11.42 -7.35 -19.30
N PRO A 48 -11.70 -6.64 -20.41
CA PRO A 48 -12.82 -6.98 -21.28
C PRO A 48 -12.66 -8.35 -21.94
N ASP A 49 -13.76 -9.07 -22.14
CA ASP A 49 -13.82 -10.31 -22.92
C ASP A 49 -13.70 -10.05 -24.44
N LEU A 50 -13.77 -11.11 -25.26
CA LEU A 50 -13.67 -10.99 -26.73
C LEU A 50 -14.79 -10.15 -27.36
N ASN A 51 -15.89 -9.91 -26.64
CA ASN A 51 -17.01 -9.07 -27.06
C ASN A 51 -16.94 -7.66 -26.46
N GLY A 52 -15.82 -7.31 -25.79
CA GLY A 52 -15.65 -6.02 -25.12
C GLY A 52 -16.37 -5.92 -23.77
N ARG A 53 -16.92 -7.02 -23.23
CA ARG A 53 -17.63 -6.96 -21.94
C ARG A 53 -16.65 -6.99 -20.76
N PRO A 54 -16.71 -6.03 -19.82
CA PRO A 54 -15.85 -6.02 -18.64
C PRO A 54 -15.97 -7.32 -17.82
N SER A 55 -14.85 -7.83 -17.32
CA SER A 55 -14.79 -9.09 -16.56
C SER A 55 -13.96 -8.93 -15.28
N PRO A 56 -14.16 -9.78 -14.26
CA PRO A 56 -13.31 -9.77 -13.07
C PRO A 56 -11.82 -9.95 -13.41
N ILE A 57 -10.96 -9.43 -12.54
CA ILE A 57 -9.51 -9.54 -12.69
C ILE A 57 -8.87 -10.10 -11.42
N VAL A 58 -7.98 -11.06 -11.59
CA VAL A 58 -7.17 -11.60 -10.50
C VAL A 58 -5.89 -10.77 -10.37
N VAL A 59 -5.58 -10.38 -9.14
CA VAL A 59 -4.36 -9.65 -8.77
C VAL A 59 -3.56 -10.50 -7.80
N ARG A 60 -2.27 -10.62 -8.05
CA ARG A 60 -1.30 -11.19 -7.11
C ARG A 60 -0.37 -10.10 -6.59
N LEU A 61 -0.29 -10.01 -5.28
CA LEU A 61 0.67 -9.19 -4.57
C LEU A 61 1.83 -10.09 -4.16
N ILE A 62 3.03 -9.76 -4.58
CA ILE A 62 4.24 -10.56 -4.34
C ILE A 62 5.22 -9.72 -3.55
N GLU A 63 5.53 -10.14 -2.33
CA GLU A 63 6.51 -9.47 -1.48
C GLU A 63 7.93 -9.87 -1.89
N LEU A 64 8.80 -8.88 -2.09
CA LEU A 64 10.11 -9.05 -2.71
C LEU A 64 11.22 -8.33 -1.93
N LYS A 65 12.39 -8.98 -1.86
CA LYS A 65 13.65 -8.35 -1.44
C LYS A 65 14.24 -7.46 -2.53
N HIS A 66 14.27 -7.96 -3.76
CA HIS A 66 14.71 -7.23 -4.95
C HIS A 66 13.70 -7.39 -6.10
N PRO A 67 13.52 -6.37 -6.95
CA PRO A 67 12.48 -6.39 -7.97
C PRO A 67 12.97 -6.96 -9.31
N VAL A 68 14.28 -7.09 -9.52
CA VAL A 68 14.87 -7.33 -10.84
C VAL A 68 14.37 -8.63 -11.47
N ALA A 69 14.34 -9.75 -10.74
CA ALA A 69 13.82 -11.01 -11.27
C ALA A 69 12.33 -10.89 -11.64
N PHE A 70 11.54 -10.21 -10.80
CA PHE A 70 10.12 -9.96 -11.04
C PHE A 70 9.87 -9.07 -12.27
N GLU A 71 10.70 -8.05 -12.48
CA GLU A 71 10.60 -7.11 -13.60
C GLU A 71 11.03 -7.69 -14.94
N ASN A 72 11.83 -8.75 -14.94
CA ASN A 72 12.36 -9.37 -16.17
C ASN A 72 11.72 -10.71 -16.51
N ALA A 73 11.00 -11.33 -15.57
CA ALA A 73 10.29 -12.59 -15.82
C ALA A 73 9.08 -12.40 -16.76
N ASP A 74 8.75 -13.46 -17.50
CA ASP A 74 7.52 -13.53 -18.29
C ASP A 74 6.29 -13.78 -17.39
N PHE A 75 5.11 -13.51 -17.92
CA PHE A 75 3.85 -13.62 -17.19
C PHE A 75 3.61 -15.03 -16.63
N PHE A 76 3.78 -16.08 -17.44
CA PHE A 76 3.46 -17.45 -17.05
C PHE A 76 4.41 -17.96 -15.96
N SER A 77 5.69 -17.61 -16.04
CA SER A 77 6.65 -17.90 -14.99
C SER A 77 6.27 -17.22 -13.66
N LEU A 78 5.77 -15.99 -13.70
CA LEU A 78 5.26 -15.29 -12.51
C LEU A 78 3.92 -15.83 -12.01
N TYR A 79 3.03 -16.26 -12.89
CA TYR A 79 1.70 -16.72 -12.51
C TYR A 79 1.71 -18.16 -11.97
N ASP A 80 2.40 -19.07 -12.65
CA ASP A 80 2.39 -20.50 -12.32
C ASP A 80 3.52 -20.91 -11.38
N ARG A 81 4.67 -20.22 -11.46
CA ARG A 81 5.94 -20.66 -10.83
C ARG A 81 6.67 -19.50 -10.13
N ALA A 82 5.92 -18.60 -9.50
CA ALA A 82 6.47 -17.41 -8.85
C ALA A 82 7.62 -17.75 -7.89
N ARG A 83 7.44 -18.78 -7.06
CA ARG A 83 8.40 -19.17 -6.03
C ARG A 83 9.73 -19.59 -6.61
N GLU A 84 9.71 -20.42 -7.66
CA GLU A 84 10.91 -20.91 -8.33
C GLU A 84 11.57 -19.81 -9.16
N THR A 85 10.76 -19.04 -9.88
CA THR A 85 11.22 -17.96 -10.77
C THR A 85 11.89 -16.81 -10.01
N LEU A 86 11.41 -16.53 -8.79
CA LEU A 86 11.81 -15.37 -8.00
C LEU A 86 12.69 -15.72 -6.80
N ALA A 87 13.15 -16.96 -6.68
CA ALA A 87 14.08 -17.32 -5.62
C ALA A 87 15.44 -16.62 -5.82
N PRO A 88 16.07 -16.07 -4.75
CA PRO A 88 15.68 -16.07 -3.33
C PRO A 88 14.93 -14.78 -2.90
N ASP A 89 14.49 -13.97 -3.85
CA ASP A 89 13.94 -12.63 -3.64
C ASP A 89 12.49 -12.64 -3.18
N MET A 90 11.69 -13.62 -3.59
CA MET A 90 10.31 -13.75 -3.12
C MET A 90 10.23 -14.16 -1.65
N VAL A 91 9.40 -13.42 -0.90
CA VAL A 91 9.15 -13.64 0.53
C VAL A 91 7.77 -14.23 0.76
N ALA A 92 6.74 -13.59 0.21
CA ALA A 92 5.34 -14.00 0.35
C ALA A 92 4.53 -13.64 -0.90
N SER A 93 3.33 -14.21 -1.02
CA SER A 93 2.35 -13.80 -2.02
C SER A 93 0.93 -13.87 -1.48
N GLU A 94 0.08 -12.96 -1.96
CA GLU A 94 -1.35 -12.92 -1.72
C GLU A 94 -2.08 -12.81 -3.07
N GLU A 95 -3.25 -13.42 -3.19
CA GLU A 95 -4.09 -13.37 -4.38
C GLU A 95 -5.48 -12.85 -4.00
N LEU A 96 -6.04 -11.99 -4.85
CA LEU A 96 -7.39 -11.47 -4.72
C LEU A 96 -8.02 -11.27 -6.09
N GLU A 97 -9.35 -11.32 -6.15
CA GLU A 97 -10.13 -11.02 -7.34
C GLU A 97 -10.90 -9.71 -7.14
N LEU A 98 -10.89 -8.84 -8.14
CA LEU A 98 -11.68 -7.61 -8.16
C LEU A 98 -12.71 -7.67 -9.29
N ARG A 99 -13.94 -7.26 -9.01
CA ARG A 99 -15.00 -7.05 -10.00
C ARG A 99 -14.85 -5.70 -10.69
N PRO A 100 -15.40 -5.51 -11.91
CA PRO A 100 -15.49 -4.20 -12.52
C PRO A 100 -16.16 -3.18 -11.58
N GLY A 101 -15.51 -2.02 -11.40
CA GLY A 101 -15.96 -0.95 -10.50
C GLY A 101 -15.63 -1.16 -9.02
N GLU A 102 -14.98 -2.27 -8.65
CA GLU A 102 -14.63 -2.57 -7.26
C GLU A 102 -13.36 -1.83 -6.83
N THR A 103 -13.40 -1.25 -5.61
CA THR A 103 -12.23 -0.70 -4.94
C THR A 103 -11.98 -1.46 -3.64
N VAL A 104 -10.72 -1.86 -3.42
CA VAL A 104 -10.27 -2.55 -2.23
C VAL A 104 -9.12 -1.78 -1.59
N GLU A 105 -9.21 -1.56 -0.27
CA GLU A 105 -8.14 -0.99 0.53
C GLU A 105 -7.45 -2.09 1.36
N LEU A 106 -6.14 -2.23 1.18
CA LEU A 106 -5.31 -3.23 1.84
C LEU A 106 -4.30 -2.55 2.77
N LYS A 107 -4.18 -3.07 3.99
CA LYS A 107 -3.18 -2.63 4.97
C LYS A 107 -2.20 -3.76 5.22
N LEU A 108 -1.12 -3.75 4.45
CA LEU A 108 -0.12 -4.83 4.43
C LEU A 108 1.03 -4.48 5.38
N SER A 109 1.48 -5.49 6.13
CA SER A 109 2.75 -5.42 6.87
C SER A 109 3.80 -6.18 6.07
N VAL A 110 4.88 -5.50 5.71
CA VAL A 110 5.95 -6.05 4.87
C VAL A 110 7.07 -6.57 5.78
N ALA A 111 7.59 -7.76 5.50
CA ALA A 111 8.60 -8.41 6.33
C ALA A 111 9.91 -7.61 6.38
N GLN A 112 10.65 -7.80 7.47
CA GLN A 112 11.96 -7.18 7.62
C GLN A 112 12.92 -7.70 6.54
N GLY A 113 13.50 -6.77 5.76
CA GLY A 113 14.40 -7.08 4.66
C GLY A 113 13.74 -7.08 3.28
N SER A 114 12.41 -7.16 3.21
CA SER A 114 11.66 -6.91 1.98
C SER A 114 11.56 -5.40 1.74
N ARG A 115 11.73 -5.00 0.48
CA ARG A 115 11.76 -3.58 0.06
C ARG A 115 10.82 -3.28 -1.09
N TYR A 116 10.15 -4.30 -1.62
CA TYR A 116 9.30 -4.16 -2.79
C TYR A 116 8.05 -5.03 -2.67
N VAL A 117 6.97 -4.57 -3.27
CA VAL A 117 5.76 -5.36 -3.53
C VAL A 117 5.50 -5.31 -5.03
N GLY A 118 5.60 -6.47 -5.69
CA GLY A 118 5.18 -6.65 -7.06
C GLY A 118 3.67 -6.83 -7.13
N VAL A 119 3.02 -6.12 -8.05
CA VAL A 119 1.60 -6.26 -8.37
C VAL A 119 1.51 -6.88 -9.76
N LEU A 120 0.92 -8.07 -9.82
CA LEU A 120 0.70 -8.83 -11.05
C LEU A 120 -0.82 -8.91 -11.29
N ALA A 121 -1.29 -8.36 -12.40
CA ALA A 121 -2.70 -8.40 -12.79
C ALA A 121 -2.90 -9.36 -13.97
N ALA A 122 -3.76 -10.36 -13.80
CA ALA A 122 -4.02 -11.40 -14.78
C ALA A 122 -5.04 -10.93 -15.82
N TYR A 123 -4.62 -10.01 -16.68
CA TYR A 123 -5.41 -9.59 -17.84
C TYR A 123 -5.54 -10.73 -18.85
N ARG A 124 -6.70 -10.76 -19.52
CA ARG A 124 -6.97 -11.72 -20.60
C ARG A 124 -6.08 -11.48 -21.82
N ASP A 125 -5.86 -10.21 -22.18
CA ASP A 125 -4.90 -9.82 -23.21
C ASP A 125 -3.68 -9.17 -22.57
N LEU A 126 -2.53 -9.80 -22.76
CA LEU A 126 -1.25 -9.37 -22.18
C LEU A 126 -0.38 -8.59 -23.16
N SER A 127 -0.69 -8.61 -24.46
CA SER A 127 0.23 -8.16 -25.51
C SER A 127 0.50 -6.66 -25.46
N ASP A 128 -0.56 -5.88 -25.24
CA ASP A 128 -0.52 -4.41 -25.19
C ASP A 128 -0.87 -3.84 -23.82
N THR A 129 -0.87 -4.69 -22.79
CA THR A 129 -1.36 -4.35 -21.45
C THR A 129 -0.22 -4.21 -20.45
N GLN A 130 -0.23 -3.15 -19.65
CA GLN A 130 0.65 -3.05 -18.49
C GLN A 130 0.13 -3.94 -17.35
N TRP A 131 0.46 -5.23 -17.37
CA TRP A 131 -0.01 -6.22 -16.41
C TRP A 131 0.84 -6.33 -15.13
N ARG A 132 1.95 -5.59 -15.05
CA ARG A 132 2.88 -5.59 -13.91
C ARG A 132 3.17 -4.19 -13.40
N TYR A 133 3.28 -4.06 -12.08
CA TYR A 133 3.75 -2.86 -11.41
C TYR A 133 4.64 -3.22 -10.20
N THR A 134 5.67 -2.42 -9.93
CA THR A 134 6.55 -2.60 -8.77
C THR A 134 6.39 -1.42 -7.82
N LEU A 135 6.02 -1.67 -6.57
CA LEU A 135 5.99 -0.69 -5.50
C LEU A 135 7.25 -0.79 -4.66
N GLN A 136 7.97 0.32 -4.46
CA GLN A 136 9.05 0.39 -3.48
C GLN A 136 8.46 0.72 -2.11
N VAL A 137 8.86 -0.04 -1.09
CA VAL A 137 8.41 0.13 0.29
C VAL A 137 9.64 0.39 1.17
N PRO A 138 9.90 1.66 1.55
CA PRO A 138 10.99 2.01 2.46
C PRO A 138 10.82 1.33 3.81
N ALA A 139 11.91 0.74 4.33
CA ALA A 139 11.88 0.04 5.60
C ALA A 139 11.50 0.96 6.77
N LEU A 140 10.76 0.43 7.74
CA LEU A 140 10.34 1.13 8.97
C LEU A 140 9.54 2.42 8.69
N SER A 141 8.83 2.45 7.56
CA SER A 141 7.95 3.55 7.16
C SER A 141 6.60 3.02 6.69
N ALA A 142 5.60 3.91 6.69
CA ALA A 142 4.35 3.68 6.00
C ALA A 142 4.45 4.22 4.56
N THR A 143 4.02 3.42 3.60
CA THR A 143 3.90 3.80 2.19
C THR A 143 2.44 3.77 1.82
N ASP A 144 1.95 4.86 1.22
CA ASP A 144 0.61 4.90 0.63
C ASP A 144 0.76 4.76 -0.89
N ALA A 145 -0.05 3.88 -1.49
CA ALA A 145 -0.05 3.65 -2.92
C ALA A 145 -1.47 3.43 -3.43
N GLU A 146 -1.77 3.98 -4.59
CA GLU A 146 -3.04 3.79 -5.28
C GLU A 146 -2.79 3.33 -6.71
N LEU A 147 -3.36 2.19 -7.08
CA LEU A 147 -3.29 1.64 -8.42
C LEU A 147 -4.69 1.43 -8.99
N THR A 148 -4.88 1.91 -10.22
CA THR A 148 -6.08 1.64 -11.01
C THR A 148 -5.79 0.57 -12.04
N LEU A 149 -6.60 -0.49 -12.06
CA LEU A 149 -6.62 -1.53 -13.10
C LEU A 149 -7.59 -1.07 -14.19
N GLY A 150 -7.05 -0.49 -15.26
CA GLY A 150 -7.83 -0.06 -16.42
C GLY A 150 -7.89 -1.13 -17.51
N GLU A 151 -8.56 -0.84 -18.62
CA GLU A 151 -8.61 -1.70 -19.81
C GLU A 151 -7.21 -2.00 -20.35
N ASN A 152 -6.35 -0.99 -20.41
CA ASN A 152 -4.99 -1.07 -20.97
C ASN A 152 -3.90 -1.33 -19.91
N GLY A 153 -4.28 -1.74 -18.70
CA GLY A 153 -3.32 -2.11 -17.65
C GLY A 153 -3.35 -1.27 -16.38
N LEU A 154 -2.41 -1.58 -15.50
CA LEU A 154 -2.16 -0.95 -14.21
C LEU A 154 -1.61 0.47 -14.39
N ARG A 155 -2.18 1.42 -13.64
CA ARG A 155 -1.73 2.82 -13.59
C ARG A 155 -1.63 3.31 -12.16
N ASN A 156 -0.62 4.12 -11.86
CA ASN A 156 -0.51 4.82 -10.58
C ASN A 156 -1.22 6.18 -10.69
N THR A 157 -2.23 6.40 -9.85
CA THR A 157 -3.05 7.63 -9.86
C THR A 157 -2.21 8.86 -9.52
N HIS A 158 -1.25 8.75 -8.59
CA HIS A 158 -0.41 9.88 -8.16
C HIS A 158 0.60 10.35 -9.23
N ALA A 159 1.11 9.44 -10.06
CA ALA A 159 2.03 9.79 -11.14
C ALA A 159 1.34 10.56 -12.28
N THR A 160 0.03 10.37 -12.46
CA THR A 160 -0.73 10.98 -13.55
C THR A 160 -1.08 12.45 -13.25
N LEU A 161 -1.31 12.80 -11.97
CA LEU A 161 -1.59 14.18 -11.54
C LEU A 161 -0.34 15.08 -11.62
N ALA A 162 0.85 14.53 -11.36
CA ALA A 162 2.10 15.29 -11.48
C ALA A 162 2.42 15.67 -12.94
N LYS A 163 2.08 14.80 -13.91
CA LYS A 163 2.37 15.01 -15.34
C LYS A 163 1.37 15.93 -16.05
N ALA A 164 0.16 16.10 -15.50
CA ALA A 164 -0.86 16.98 -16.07
C ALA A 164 -0.74 18.45 -15.61
N ALA A 165 0.18 18.72 -14.69
CA ALA A 165 0.44 20.06 -14.13
C ALA A 165 1.67 20.76 -14.74
N ASP A 166 2.33 20.13 -15.73
CA ASP A 166 3.49 20.64 -16.46
C ASP A 166 3.14 21.02 -17.92
#